data_AF-A0A7J9EDX3-F1
#
_entry.id   AF-A0A7J9EDX3-F1
#
_cell.length_a   1.000
_cell.length_b   1.000
_cell.length_c   1.000
_cell.angle_alpha   90.00
_cell.angle_beta   90.00
_cell.angle_gamma   90.00
#
_symmetry.space_group_name_H-M   'P 1'
#
loop_
_entity.id
_entity.type
_entity.pdbx_description
1 polymer ?
#
loop_
_entity_poly.entity_id
_entity_poly.type
_entity_poly.pdbx_seq_one_letter_code
_entity_poly.pdbx_strand_id
1 'polypeptide(L)'
;MNGKADELDLSRLPKIPRHDNGGIKQLKKILAITLSFTGLTLVAVLVFGFSYKDLFKAKKRFKEKEVLGRGGFGRVYKGALPSSNVQIAVKRTSHDSRQGMREFVVEIATIGRLRHPNLVQLLGYCRRK
;
A
#
# COMPACT_ATOMS: atom_id res chain seq x y z
N MET A 1 60.93 -40.17 27.21
CA MET A 1 60.82 -40.45 25.76
C MET A 1 60.75 -39.10 25.06
N ASN A 2 61.87 -38.61 24.51
CA ASN A 2 61.99 -37.25 23.95
C ASN A 2 62.04 -37.30 22.42
N GLY A 3 60.90 -37.62 21.79
CA GLY A 3 60.76 -37.52 20.33
C GLY A 3 60.37 -36.10 19.95
N LYS A 4 61.20 -35.42 19.15
CA LYS A 4 60.76 -34.20 18.43
C LYS A 4 59.78 -34.65 17.34
N ALA A 5 58.59 -34.05 17.29
CA ALA A 5 57.62 -34.32 16.24
C ALA A 5 58.09 -33.69 14.91
N ASP A 6 57.93 -34.44 13.82
CA ASP A 6 58.26 -33.96 12.47
C ASP A 6 57.34 -32.81 12.06
N GLU A 7 57.93 -31.80 11.41
CA GLU A 7 57.22 -30.60 10.95
C GLU A 7 56.25 -30.95 9.81
N LEU A 8 54.97 -30.69 10.05
CA LEU A 8 53.88 -31.00 9.11
C LEU A 8 53.98 -30.12 7.86
N ASP A 9 54.28 -30.74 6.72
CA ASP A 9 54.31 -30.09 5.41
C ASP A 9 52.90 -29.70 4.94
N LEU A 10 52.53 -28.44 5.22
CA LEU A 10 51.23 -27.85 4.90
C LEU A 10 50.92 -27.82 3.40
N SER A 11 51.92 -28.00 2.52
CA SER A 11 51.72 -28.02 1.06
C SER A 11 51.08 -29.30 0.55
N ARG A 12 51.09 -30.36 1.36
CA ARG A 12 50.49 -31.68 1.03
C ARG A 12 49.05 -31.83 1.49
N LEU A 13 48.47 -30.83 2.15
CA LEU A 13 47.09 -30.90 2.60
C LEU A 13 46.12 -30.69 1.43
N PRO A 14 45.03 -31.48 1.35
CA PRO A 14 44.02 -31.31 0.32
C PRO A 14 43.33 -29.95 0.46
N LYS A 15 43.21 -29.22 -0.65
CA LYS A 15 42.52 -27.92 -0.66
C LYS A 15 41.03 -28.12 -0.41
N ILE A 16 40.52 -27.54 0.67
CA ILE A 16 39.11 -27.57 1.02
C ILE A 16 38.31 -26.78 -0.04
N PRO A 17 37.22 -27.34 -0.59
CA PRO A 17 36.39 -26.63 -1.56
C PRO A 17 35.79 -25.38 -0.91
N ARG A 18 36.08 -24.21 -1.48
CA ARG A 18 35.47 -22.95 -1.05
C ARG A 18 34.07 -22.87 -1.63
N HIS A 19 33.07 -22.95 -0.75
CA HIS A 19 31.67 -22.86 -1.11
C HIS A 19 31.36 -21.46 -1.66
N ASP A 20 31.02 -21.38 -2.96
CA ASP A 20 30.72 -20.12 -3.62
C ASP A 20 29.37 -19.56 -3.12
N ASN A 21 29.40 -18.34 -2.57
CA ASN A 21 28.23 -17.65 -2.03
C ASN A 21 27.30 -17.07 -3.12
N GLY A 22 27.53 -17.40 -4.40
CA GLY A 22 26.74 -16.95 -5.54
C GLY A 22 25.23 -17.25 -5.41
N GLY A 23 24.87 -18.43 -4.90
CA GLY A 23 23.46 -18.83 -4.70
C GLY A 23 22.74 -17.98 -3.65
N ILE A 24 23.42 -17.65 -2.54
CA ILE A 24 22.87 -16.81 -1.46
C ILE A 24 22.67 -15.37 -1.94
N LYS A 25 23.56 -14.85 -2.80
CA LYS A 25 23.41 -13.53 -3.41
C LYS A 25 22.19 -13.47 -4.34
N GLN A 26 21.95 -14.52 -5.13
CA GLN A 26 20.76 -14.60 -5.98
C GLN A 26 19.47 -14.75 -5.17
N LEU A 27 19.48 -15.58 -4.13
CA LEU A 27 18.31 -15.75 -3.26
C LEU A 27 17.93 -14.45 -2.54
N LYS A 28 18.92 -13.70 -2.05
CA LYS A 28 18.69 -12.37 -1.44
C LYS A 28 18.12 -11.36 -2.44
N LYS A 29 18.58 -11.38 -3.70
CA LYS A 29 18.02 -10.54 -4.77
C LYS A 29 16.57 -10.90 -5.08
N ILE A 30 16.26 -12.19 -5.24
CA ILE A 30 14.89 -12.67 -5.52
C ILE A 30 13.96 -12.35 -4.35
N LEU A 31 14.42 -12.54 -3.11
CA LEU A 31 13.66 -12.22 -1.91
C LEU A 31 13.40 -10.71 -1.80
N ALA A 32 14.40 -9.86 -2.09
CA ALA A 32 14.23 -8.41 -2.11
C ALA A 32 13.26 -7.94 -3.20
N ILE A 33 13.31 -8.54 -4.40
CA ILE A 33 12.39 -8.23 -5.51
C ILE A 33 10.96 -8.62 -5.13
N THR A 34 10.76 -9.82 -4.58
CA THR A 34 9.42 -10.28 -4.16
C THR A 34 8.88 -9.48 -2.98
N LEU A 35 9.69 -9.10 -1.99
CA LEU A 35 9.29 -8.18 -0.90
C LEU A 35 8.95 -6.77 -1.39
N SER A 36 9.70 -6.25 -2.37
CA SER A 36 9.45 -4.94 -2.96
C SER A 36 8.17 -4.94 -3.80
N PHE A 37 7.96 -6.01 -4.58
CA PHE A 37 6.79 -6.15 -5.43
C PHE A 37 5.55 -6.45 -4.60
N THR A 38 5.60 -7.35 -3.62
CA THR A 38 4.48 -7.57 -2.69
C THR A 38 4.16 -6.32 -1.89
N GLY A 39 5.16 -5.57 -1.44
CA GLY A 39 4.97 -4.26 -0.80
C GLY A 39 4.26 -3.26 -1.72
N LEU A 40 4.73 -3.11 -2.97
CA LEU A 40 4.13 -2.20 -3.95
C LEU A 40 2.71 -2.63 -4.34
N THR A 41 2.50 -3.92 -4.55
CA THR A 41 1.20 -4.50 -4.92
C THR A 41 0.21 -4.36 -3.76
N LEU A 42 0.64 -4.62 -2.52
CA LEU A 42 -0.16 -4.43 -1.32
C LEU A 42 -0.53 -2.96 -1.12
N VAL A 43 0.41 -2.03 -1.29
CA VAL A 43 0.14 -0.60 -1.21
C VAL A 43 -0.82 -0.15 -2.31
N ALA A 44 -0.65 -0.62 -3.55
CA ALA A 44 -1.55 -0.30 -4.66
C ALA A 44 -2.97 -0.87 -4.46
N VAL A 45 -3.10 -2.08 -3.91
CA VAL A 45 -4.39 -2.70 -3.58
C VAL A 45 -5.07 -2.02 -2.38
N LEU A 46 -4.29 -1.48 -1.43
CA LEU A 46 -4.81 -0.73 -0.28
C LEU A 46 -5.14 0.73 -0.62
N VAL A 47 -4.58 1.28 -1.71
CA VAL A 47 -4.70 2.69 -2.07
C VAL A 47 -4.94 2.84 -3.58
N PHE A 48 -6.18 2.59 -4.01
CA PHE A 48 -6.62 3.03 -5.34
C PHE A 48 -6.99 4.52 -5.29
N GLY A 49 -6.22 5.33 -6.01
CA GLY A 49 -6.51 6.74 -6.20
C GLY A 49 -7.55 6.94 -7.30
N PHE A 50 -8.64 7.66 -7.01
CA PHE A 50 -9.58 8.11 -8.04
C PHE A 50 -9.18 9.48 -8.57
N SER A 51 -9.32 9.69 -9.88
CA SER A 51 -9.26 11.03 -10.43
C SER A 51 -10.49 11.83 -10.00
N TYR A 52 -10.32 13.13 -9.75
CA TYR A 52 -11.44 14.01 -9.45
C TYR A 52 -12.46 14.02 -10.59
N LYS A 53 -11.99 13.90 -11.84
CA LYS A 53 -12.85 13.84 -13.02
C LYS A 53 -13.80 12.65 -12.96
N ASP A 54 -13.32 11.51 -12.47
CA ASP A 54 -14.12 10.28 -12.37
C ASP A 54 -15.16 10.40 -11.26
N LEU A 55 -14.77 10.93 -10.09
CA LEU A 55 -15.72 11.22 -9.01
C LEU A 55 -16.75 12.28 -9.41
N PHE A 56 -16.34 13.30 -10.17
CA PHE A 56 -17.22 14.36 -10.65
C PHE A 56 -18.26 13.85 -11.66
N LYS A 57 -17.84 12.97 -12.57
CA LYS A 57 -18.72 12.25 -13.51
C LYS A 57 -19.67 11.31 -12.76
N ALA A 58 -19.13 10.54 -11.82
CA ALA A 58 -19.89 9.61 -11.00
C ALA A 58 -21.04 10.27 -10.23
N LYS A 59 -20.89 11.57 -9.91
CA LYS A 59 -21.83 12.31 -9.06
C LYS A 59 -22.74 13.30 -9.75
N LYS A 60 -22.90 13.20 -11.08
CA LYS A 60 -23.71 14.14 -11.88
C LYS A 60 -23.48 15.61 -11.49
N ARG A 61 -22.21 15.98 -11.22
CA ARG A 61 -21.76 17.34 -10.82
C ARG A 61 -22.05 17.79 -9.37
N PHE A 62 -22.14 16.87 -8.39
CA PHE A 62 -22.32 17.22 -6.96
C PHE A 62 -23.57 18.08 -6.67
N LYS A 63 -24.69 17.77 -7.34
CA LYS A 63 -25.95 18.49 -7.12
C LYS A 63 -26.50 18.18 -5.72
N GLU A 64 -27.20 19.14 -5.11
CA GLU A 64 -27.73 18.97 -3.76
C GLU A 64 -28.75 17.85 -3.63
N LYS A 65 -29.50 17.58 -4.70
CA LYS A 65 -30.43 16.45 -4.77
C LYS A 65 -29.78 15.07 -4.58
N GLU A 66 -28.45 14.97 -4.69
CA GLU A 66 -27.73 13.70 -4.53
C GLU A 66 -27.14 13.55 -3.13
N VAL A 67 -27.32 14.53 -2.23
CA VAL A 67 -26.80 14.47 -0.85
C VAL A 67 -27.52 13.40 -0.06
N LEU A 68 -26.73 12.46 0.47
CA LEU A 68 -27.19 11.40 1.37
C LEU A 68 -27.12 11.84 2.84
N GLY A 69 -26.23 12.77 3.16
CA GLY A 69 -26.08 13.27 4.51
C GLY A 69 -25.11 14.45 4.62
N ARG A 70 -25.28 15.23 5.69
CA ARG A 70 -24.42 16.36 6.06
C ARG A 70 -24.08 16.26 7.54
N GLY A 71 -22.84 16.58 7.89
CA GLY A 71 -22.40 16.66 9.28
C GLY A 71 -21.09 17.44 9.41
N GLY A 72 -20.52 17.45 10.62
CA GLY A 72 -19.27 18.16 10.91
C GLY A 72 -18.08 17.72 10.05
N PHE A 73 -18.12 16.49 9.52
CA PHE A 73 -17.07 15.92 8.68
C PHE A 73 -17.31 16.13 7.18
N GLY A 74 -18.24 17.01 6.81
CA GLY A 74 -18.53 17.39 5.43
C GLY A 74 -19.84 16.80 4.87
N ARG A 75 -19.88 16.59 3.56
CA ARG A 75 -21.08 16.14 2.84
C ARG A 75 -20.86 14.79 2.18
N VAL A 76 -21.80 13.87 2.37
CA VAL A 76 -21.84 12.58 1.68
C VAL A 76 -22.87 12.68 0.58
N TYR A 77 -22.52 12.24 -0.62
CA TYR A 77 -23.47 12.22 -1.72
C TYR A 77 -23.39 10.90 -2.49
N LYS A 78 -24.52 10.55 -3.09
CA LYS A 78 -24.72 9.38 -3.94
C LYS A 78 -24.02 9.57 -5.27
N GLY A 79 -23.48 8.49 -5.83
CA GLY A 79 -22.91 8.45 -7.17
C GLY A 79 -22.93 7.03 -7.74
N ALA A 80 -22.49 6.89 -8.98
CA ALA A 80 -22.28 5.60 -9.63
C ALA A 80 -20.97 5.61 -10.41
N LEU A 81 -20.16 4.56 -10.29
CA LEU A 81 -18.91 4.46 -11.04
C LEU A 81 -19.21 4.39 -12.56
N PRO A 82 -18.59 5.23 -13.41
CA PRO A 82 -18.92 5.30 -14.83
C PRO A 82 -18.71 3.98 -15.59
N SER A 83 -17.69 3.21 -15.20
CA SER A 83 -17.30 1.97 -15.90
C SER A 83 -18.15 0.76 -15.52
N SER A 84 -18.69 0.72 -14.29
CA SER A 84 -19.36 -0.47 -13.76
C SER A 84 -20.80 -0.22 -13.29
N ASN A 85 -21.26 1.03 -13.30
CA ASN A 85 -22.54 1.47 -12.73
C ASN A 85 -22.76 1.08 -11.26
N VAL A 86 -21.71 0.67 -10.55
CA VAL A 86 -21.78 0.37 -9.12
C VAL A 86 -22.10 1.63 -8.36
N GLN A 87 -23.13 1.58 -7.52
CA GLN A 87 -23.50 2.70 -6.64
C GLN A 87 -22.43 2.91 -5.58
N ILE A 88 -22.05 4.18 -5.38
CA ILE A 88 -21.03 4.58 -4.42
C ILE A 88 -21.52 5.75 -3.58
N ALA A 89 -20.99 5.85 -2.37
CA ALA A 89 -21.07 7.04 -1.54
C ALA A 89 -19.73 7.79 -1.63
N VAL A 90 -19.75 9.06 -2.04
CA VAL A 90 -18.54 9.89 -2.03
C VAL A 90 -18.68 10.92 -0.93
N LYS A 91 -17.78 10.86 0.06
CA LYS A 91 -17.66 11.86 1.13
C LYS A 91 -16.70 12.97 0.67
N ARG A 92 -17.19 14.21 0.69
CA ARG A 92 -16.36 15.42 0.52
C ARG A 92 -16.17 16.02 1.90
N THR A 93 -14.95 15.96 2.42
CA THR A 93 -14.56 16.63 3.65
C THR A 93 -14.69 18.15 3.49
N SER A 94 -15.01 18.89 4.56
CA SER A 94 -14.91 20.36 4.58
C SER A 94 -13.43 20.75 4.63
N HIS A 95 -13.04 21.80 3.91
CA HIS A 95 -11.63 22.16 3.68
C HIS A 95 -11.23 23.45 4.42
N ASP A 96 -11.99 23.85 5.43
CA ASP A 96 -11.93 25.23 5.94
C ASP A 96 -10.66 25.52 6.77
N SER A 97 -9.73 24.57 6.89
CA SER A 97 -8.45 24.77 7.59
C SER A 97 -7.35 23.80 7.14
N ARG A 98 -6.09 24.11 7.48
CA ARG A 98 -4.94 23.16 7.39
C ARG A 98 -5.18 21.88 8.20
N GLN A 99 -6.07 21.92 9.19
CA GLN A 99 -6.45 20.77 10.01
C GLN A 99 -7.26 19.74 9.21
N GLY A 100 -8.11 20.20 8.27
CA GLY A 100 -8.93 19.32 7.44
C GLY A 100 -8.13 18.35 6.56
N MET A 101 -6.93 18.74 6.11
CA MET A 101 -6.06 17.83 5.34
C MET A 101 -5.43 16.75 6.23
N ARG A 102 -5.04 17.09 7.47
CA ARG A 102 -4.54 16.12 8.44
C ARG A 102 -5.64 15.13 8.80
N GLU A 103 -6.85 15.62 9.08
CA GLU A 103 -8.02 14.78 9.37
C GLU A 103 -8.38 13.87 8.18
N PHE A 104 -8.33 14.39 6.95
CA PHE A 104 -8.52 13.59 5.74
C PHE A 104 -7.51 12.43 5.61
N VAL A 105 -6.22 12.71 5.85
CA VAL A 105 -5.17 11.68 5.80
C VAL A 105 -5.35 10.64 6.90
N VAL A 106 -5.68 11.07 8.12
CA VAL A 106 -5.96 10.16 9.24
C VAL A 106 -7.17 9.29 8.91
N GLU A 107 -8.25 9.86 8.39
CA GLU A 107 -9.46 9.11 8.07
C GLU A 107 -9.17 8.02 7.01
N ILE A 108 -8.48 8.37 5.92
CA ILE A 108 -8.07 7.40 4.89
C ILE A 108 -7.16 6.31 5.46
N ALA A 109 -6.18 6.68 6.28
CA ALA A 109 -5.25 5.73 6.85
C ALA A 109 -5.95 4.75 7.81
N THR A 110 -6.96 5.21 8.54
CA THR A 110 -7.75 4.37 9.45
C THR A 110 -8.69 3.47 8.66
N ILE A 111 -9.57 4.03 7.84
CA ILE A 111 -10.63 3.25 7.15
C ILE A 111 -10.10 2.41 6.00
N GLY A 112 -8.98 2.80 5.36
CA GLY A 112 -8.34 2.02 4.31
C GLY A 112 -7.79 0.67 4.78
N ARG A 113 -7.53 0.52 6.09
CA ARG A 113 -7.05 -0.74 6.69
C ARG A 113 -8.16 -1.61 7.27
N LEU A 114 -9.38 -1.09 7.36
CA LEU A 114 -10.51 -1.82 7.94
C LEU A 114 -11.22 -2.64 6.86
N ARG A 115 -11.29 -3.95 7.07
CA ARG A 115 -12.08 -4.87 6.25
C ARG A 115 -12.91 -5.74 7.17
N HIS A 116 -14.20 -5.44 7.25
CA HIS A 116 -15.13 -6.18 8.08
C HIS A 116 -16.53 -6.13 7.45
N PRO A 117 -17.34 -7.20 7.48
CA PRO A 117 -18.69 -7.22 6.89
C PRO A 117 -19.61 -6.11 7.39
N ASN A 118 -19.40 -5.67 8.64
CA ASN A 118 -20.20 -4.63 9.30
C ASN A 118 -19.55 -3.23 9.24
N LEU A 119 -18.45 -3.05 8.51
CA LEU A 119 -17.77 -1.76 8.34
C LEU A 119 -17.74 -1.36 6.87
N VAL A 120 -17.89 -0.05 6.63
CA VAL A 120 -17.83 0.48 5.27
C VAL A 120 -16.41 0.37 4.74
N GLN A 121 -16.26 -0.31 3.61
CA GLN A 121 -15.01 -0.42 2.87
C GLN A 121 -14.70 0.89 2.13
N LEU A 122 -13.51 1.45 2.37
CA LEU A 122 -13.00 2.51 1.50
C LEU A 122 -12.58 1.91 0.14
N LEU A 123 -13.22 2.38 -0.93
CA LEU A 123 -12.85 1.98 -2.30
C LEU A 123 -11.66 2.78 -2.83
N GLY A 124 -11.47 4.00 -2.34
CA GLY A 124 -10.38 4.87 -2.75
C GLY A 124 -10.62 6.32 -2.35
N TYR A 125 -9.67 7.18 -2.71
CA TYR A 125 -9.74 8.62 -2.40
C TYR A 125 -9.27 9.48 -3.57
N CYS A 126 -9.61 10.76 -3.52
CA CYS A 126 -9.10 11.75 -4.44
C CYS A 126 -8.66 12.98 -3.66
N ARG A 127 -7.50 13.53 -4.01
CA ARG A 127 -7.00 14.80 -3.49
C ARG A 127 -6.78 15.75 -4.67
N ARG A 128 -7.51 16.86 -4.68
CA ARG A 128 -7.26 17.96 -5.62
C ARG A 128 -6.28 18.93 -4.94
N LYS A 129 -5.22 19.33 -5.64
CA LYS A 129 -4.34 20.43 -5.21
C LYS A 129 -5.11 21.75 -5.28
#